data_AF-A0A1H1DXV5-F1
#
_entry.id   AF-A0A1H1DXV5-F1
#
_cell.length_a   1.000
_cell.length_b   1.000
_cell.length_c   1.000
_cell.angle_alpha   90.00
_cell.angle_beta   90.00
_cell.angle_gamma   90.00
#
_symmetry.space_group_name_H-M   'P 1'
#
loop_
_entity.id
_entity.type
_entity.pdbx_description
1 polymer ?
#
loop_
_entity_poly.entity_id
_entity_poly.type
_entity_poly.pdbx_seq_one_letter_code
_entity_poly.pdbx_strand_id
1 'polypeptide(L)'
;MYKFIYILLISAFIICCKNKPKECNTAELQIENRWYEFNGGIKNLNIKNRNDIIFICKKINQFSEGEEVMVNYNYGYITIFINNQKIDMIFTVKNGVVYNVGVGKYVYDEELTNRIMKLMKINNRQWRVGNL
;
A
#
# COMPACT_ATOMS: atom_id res chain seq x y z
N MET A 1 11.98 -17.49 43.79
CA MET A 1 12.02 -16.21 43.06
C MET A 1 12.16 -16.38 41.54
N TYR A 2 11.51 -17.40 40.93
CA TYR A 2 11.65 -17.71 39.49
C TYR A 2 10.31 -17.74 38.72
N LYS A 3 9.17 -17.63 39.40
CA LYS A 3 7.83 -17.68 38.76
C LYS A 3 7.44 -16.39 38.02
N PHE A 4 8.03 -15.24 38.37
CA PHE A 4 7.69 -13.95 37.76
C PHE A 4 8.38 -13.67 36.42
N ILE A 5 9.52 -14.31 36.15
CA ILE A 5 10.30 -14.07 34.93
C ILE A 5 9.65 -14.74 33.70
N TYR A 6 8.92 -15.85 33.90
CA TYR A 6 8.27 -16.56 32.80
C TYR A 6 7.04 -15.84 32.22
N ILE A 7 6.34 -15.05 33.04
CA ILE A 7 5.12 -14.33 32.61
C ILE A 7 5.47 -13.14 31.69
N LEU A 8 6.63 -12.51 31.87
CA LEU A 8 7.11 -11.40 31.02
C LEU A 8 7.54 -11.86 29.61
N LEU A 9 8.03 -13.09 29.47
CA LEU A 9 8.43 -13.66 28.17
C LEU A 9 7.23 -14.10 27.32
N ILE A 10 6.12 -14.52 27.94
CA ILE A 10 4.91 -14.93 27.22
C ILE A 10 4.11 -13.70 26.72
N SER A 11 4.15 -12.57 27.44
CA SER A 11 3.51 -11.33 26.99
C SER A 11 4.18 -10.67 25.78
N ALA A 12 5.45 -10.99 25.50
CA ALA A 12 6.17 -10.43 24.35
C ALA A 12 5.79 -11.11 23.01
N PHE A 13 5.20 -12.31 23.04
CA PHE A 13 4.86 -13.06 21.83
C PHE A 13 3.57 -12.60 21.12
N ILE A 14 2.77 -11.72 21.73
CA ILE A 14 1.48 -11.28 21.17
C ILE A 14 1.59 -9.94 20.40
N ILE A 15 2.76 -9.28 20.42
CA ILE A 15 2.98 -8.02 19.68
C ILE A 15 3.42 -8.28 18.24
N CYS A 16 2.98 -9.40 17.64
CA CYS A 16 2.91 -9.47 16.19
C CYS A 16 1.62 -8.76 15.77
N CYS A 17 1.61 -7.43 15.87
CA CYS A 17 0.56 -6.57 15.32
C CYS A 17 0.58 -6.67 13.78
N LYS A 18 0.18 -7.83 13.25
CA LYS A 18 -0.25 -7.90 11.85
C LYS A 18 -1.54 -7.09 11.76
N ASN A 19 -1.58 -6.13 10.85
CA ASN A 19 -2.81 -5.39 10.54
C ASN A 19 -3.93 -6.40 10.31
N LYS A 20 -5.03 -6.29 11.07
CA LYS A 20 -6.17 -7.20 10.91
C LYS A 20 -6.63 -7.17 9.45
N PRO A 21 -6.89 -8.33 8.82
CA PRO A 21 -7.41 -8.37 7.46
C PRO A 21 -8.68 -7.52 7.36
N LYS A 22 -8.77 -6.71 6.31
CA LYS A 22 -9.95 -5.89 6.03
C LYS A 22 -11.03 -6.72 5.35
N GLU A 23 -12.30 -6.50 5.73
CA GLU A 23 -13.43 -7.12 5.03
C GLU A 23 -13.58 -6.49 3.65
N CYS A 24 -13.39 -7.29 2.60
CA CYS A 24 -13.36 -6.80 1.24
C CYS A 24 -14.74 -6.77 0.58
N ASN A 25 -15.71 -7.58 1.04
CA ASN A 25 -17.00 -7.78 0.34
C ASN A 25 -18.00 -6.61 0.48
N THR A 26 -17.77 -5.72 1.43
CA THR A 26 -18.57 -4.52 1.66
C THR A 26 -17.73 -3.26 1.66
N ALA A 27 -16.45 -3.37 1.28
CA ALA A 27 -15.51 -2.26 1.34
C ALA A 27 -15.90 -1.09 0.41
N GLU A 28 -15.76 0.12 0.92
CA GLU A 28 -15.68 1.35 0.15
C GLU A 28 -14.20 1.69 -0.09
N LEU A 29 -13.86 2.05 -1.34
CA LEU A 29 -12.47 2.29 -1.73
C LEU A 29 -12.29 3.61 -2.47
N GLN A 30 -11.37 4.42 -1.96
CA GLN A 30 -10.91 5.65 -2.59
C GLN A 30 -9.40 5.59 -2.79
N ILE A 31 -8.92 6.14 -3.90
CA ILE A 31 -7.50 6.33 -4.19
C ILE A 31 -7.24 7.82 -4.38
N GLU A 32 -6.27 8.34 -3.66
CA GLU A 32 -5.72 9.69 -3.80
C GLU A 32 -4.32 9.59 -4.42
N ASN A 33 -4.13 10.22 -5.57
CA ASN A 33 -2.80 10.44 -6.15
C ASN A 33 -2.30 11.82 -5.71
N ARG A 34 -1.45 11.82 -4.68
CA ARG A 34 -0.88 13.04 -4.10
C ARG A 34 0.17 13.69 -5.00
N TRP A 35 0.47 13.07 -6.14
CA TRP A 35 1.47 13.51 -7.11
C TRP A 35 0.94 13.65 -8.54
N TYR A 36 -0.38 13.79 -8.70
CA TYR A 36 -1.06 13.88 -10.00
C TYR A 36 -0.52 15.00 -10.91
N GLU A 37 0.02 16.08 -10.34
CA GLU A 37 0.62 17.20 -11.10
C GLU A 37 1.92 16.79 -11.81
N PHE A 38 2.58 15.74 -11.33
CA PHE A 38 3.89 15.30 -11.81
C PHE A 38 3.84 14.01 -12.64
N ASN A 39 3.05 13.02 -12.19
CA ASN A 39 2.89 11.74 -12.89
C ASN A 39 1.64 11.70 -13.79
N GLY A 40 0.85 12.78 -13.77
CA GLY A 40 -0.44 12.85 -14.45
C GLY A 40 -1.53 12.05 -13.73
N GLY A 41 -2.57 11.72 -14.48
CA GLY A 41 -3.69 10.93 -13.96
C GLY A 41 -4.66 11.75 -13.11
N ILE A 42 -5.42 11.03 -12.29
CA ILE A 42 -6.56 11.57 -11.54
C ILE A 42 -6.13 11.87 -10.10
N LYS A 43 -6.44 13.06 -9.58
CA LYS A 43 -6.12 13.45 -8.20
C LYS A 43 -6.82 12.56 -7.15
N ASN A 44 -8.13 12.35 -7.31
CA ASN A 44 -8.96 11.56 -6.40
C ASN A 44 -9.93 10.69 -7.19
N LEU A 45 -10.03 9.41 -6.84
CA LEU A 45 -10.93 8.47 -7.50
C LEU A 45 -11.63 7.58 -6.48
N ASN A 46 -12.96 7.65 -6.46
CA ASN A 46 -13.80 6.69 -5.74
C ASN A 46 -14.07 5.49 -6.66
N ILE A 47 -13.62 4.31 -6.25
CA ILE A 47 -13.78 3.08 -7.04
C ILE A 47 -15.17 2.52 -6.82
N LYS A 48 -15.96 2.42 -7.90
CA LYS A 48 -17.32 1.85 -7.87
C LYS A 48 -17.37 0.40 -8.34
N ASN A 49 -16.38 -0.04 -9.12
CA ASN A 49 -16.36 -1.39 -9.65
C ASN A 49 -16.03 -2.39 -8.55
N ARG A 50 -16.93 -3.35 -8.32
CA ARG A 50 -16.82 -4.34 -7.24
C ARG A 50 -15.59 -5.24 -7.36
N ASN A 51 -15.25 -5.65 -8.58
CA ASN A 51 -14.11 -6.52 -8.82
C ASN A 51 -12.78 -5.81 -8.52
N ASP A 52 -12.67 -4.53 -8.91
CA ASP A 52 -11.49 -3.72 -8.59
C ASP A 52 -11.36 -3.49 -7.07
N ILE A 53 -12.47 -3.23 -6.37
CA ILE A 53 -12.48 -3.09 -4.90
C ILE A 53 -11.96 -4.38 -4.24
N ILE A 54 -12.56 -5.53 -4.58
CA ILE A 54 -12.20 -6.82 -3.98
C ILE A 54 -10.74 -7.16 -4.29
N PHE A 55 -10.31 -6.95 -5.53
CA PHE A 55 -8.93 -7.19 -5.95
C PHE A 55 -7.93 -6.37 -5.13
N ILE A 56 -8.11 -5.04 -5.08
CA ILE A 56 -7.19 -4.14 -4.36
C ILE A 56 -7.16 -4.47 -2.86
N CYS A 57 -8.33 -4.67 -2.26
CA CYS A 57 -8.43 -5.00 -0.84
C CYS A 57 -7.74 -6.33 -0.49
N LYS A 58 -7.92 -7.37 -1.32
CA LYS A 58 -7.25 -8.66 -1.14
C LYS A 58 -5.72 -8.53 -1.23
N LYS A 59 -5.21 -7.84 -2.25
CA LYS A 59 -3.76 -7.61 -2.41
C LYS A 59 -3.16 -6.88 -1.21
N ILE A 60 -3.83 -5.85 -0.71
CA ILE A 60 -3.40 -5.11 0.49
C ILE A 60 -3.36 -6.01 1.74
N ASN A 61 -4.36 -6.87 1.93
CA ASN A 61 -4.38 -7.80 3.08
C ASN A 61 -3.24 -8.83 3.02
N GLN A 62 -2.70 -9.11 1.84
CA GLN A 62 -1.62 -10.08 1.61
C GLN A 62 -0.22 -9.45 1.68
N PHE A 63 -0.11 -8.14 1.85
CA PHE A 63 1.20 -7.46 1.87
C PHE A 63 2.19 -8.00 2.89
N SER A 64 1.73 -8.49 4.06
CA SER A 64 2.63 -9.10 5.05
C SER A 64 3.33 -10.39 4.58
N GLU A 65 2.90 -10.95 3.44
CA GLU A 65 3.43 -12.17 2.83
C GLU A 65 4.25 -11.88 1.56
N GLY A 66 4.33 -10.62 1.13
CA GLY A 66 5.06 -10.21 -0.06
C GLY A 66 6.58 -10.21 0.12
N GLU A 67 7.30 -10.26 -1.01
CA GLU A 67 8.76 -10.15 -1.02
C GLU A 67 9.20 -8.74 -0.57
N GLU A 68 10.13 -8.69 0.38
CA GLU A 68 10.70 -7.45 0.87
C GLU A 68 11.66 -6.84 -0.17
N VAL A 69 11.50 -5.55 -0.44
CA VAL A 69 12.35 -4.79 -1.37
C VAL A 69 12.97 -3.58 -0.69
N MET A 70 14.20 -3.25 -1.10
CA MET A 70 14.83 -1.99 -0.74
C MET A 70 14.29 -0.85 -1.60
N VAL A 71 13.96 0.26 -0.95
CA VAL A 71 13.49 1.49 -1.59
C VAL A 71 14.53 2.57 -1.34
N ASN A 72 15.27 2.94 -2.39
CA ASN A 72 16.31 3.97 -2.29
C ASN A 72 15.76 5.37 -2.56
N TYR A 73 14.78 5.49 -3.45
CA TYR A 73 14.22 6.76 -3.89
C TYR A 73 12.73 6.65 -4.16
N ASN A 74 11.98 7.65 -3.71
CA ASN A 74 10.54 7.77 -3.87
C ASN A 74 10.24 8.69 -5.07
N TYR A 75 9.40 8.23 -5.97
CA TYR A 75 8.98 8.92 -7.21
C TYR A 75 7.46 9.13 -7.25
N GLY A 76 6.80 9.08 -6.09
CA GLY A 76 5.41 9.49 -5.94
C GLY A 76 4.75 8.94 -4.70
N TYR A 77 3.58 9.48 -4.39
CA TYR A 77 2.78 9.07 -3.24
C TYR A 77 1.34 8.82 -3.67
N ILE A 78 0.83 7.64 -3.30
CA ILE A 78 -0.58 7.30 -3.37
C ILE A 78 -1.09 7.02 -1.97
N THR A 79 -2.33 7.41 -1.72
CA THR A 79 -3.04 7.01 -0.51
C THR A 79 -4.27 6.22 -0.94
N ILE A 80 -4.44 5.02 -0.38
CA ILE A 80 -5.67 4.25 -0.50
C ILE A 80 -6.44 4.35 0.80
N PHE A 81 -7.73 4.63 0.69
CA PHE A 81 -8.67 4.56 1.80
C PHE A 81 -9.55 3.33 1.60
N ILE A 82 -9.58 2.43 2.58
CA ILE A 82 -10.53 1.31 2.63
C ILE A 82 -11.37 1.49 3.88
N ASN A 83 -12.69 1.70 3.74
CA ASN A 83 -13.59 1.99 4.86
C ASN A 83 -13.04 3.11 5.77
N ASN A 84 -12.59 4.21 5.17
CA ASN A 84 -11.94 5.36 5.82
C ASN A 84 -10.58 5.07 6.49
N GLN A 85 -10.06 3.85 6.45
CA GLN A 85 -8.71 3.56 6.91
C GLN A 85 -7.68 3.95 5.85
N LYS A 86 -6.79 4.87 6.24
CA LYS A 86 -5.70 5.38 5.41
C LYS A 86 -4.56 4.37 5.27
N ILE A 87 -4.09 4.17 4.04
CA ILE A 87 -2.96 3.32 3.67
C ILE A 87 -2.08 4.13 2.72
N ASP A 88 -0.95 4.62 3.23
CA ASP A 88 0.00 5.37 2.42
C ASP A 88 0.96 4.42 1.69
N MET A 89 1.14 4.66 0.40
CA MET A 89 2.01 3.91 -0.49
C MET A 89 2.87 4.86 -1.32
N ILE A 90 3.96 4.33 -1.84
CA ILE A 90 4.98 5.09 -2.54
C ILE A 90 5.13 4.51 -3.95
N PHE A 91 5.33 5.36 -4.96
CA PHE A 91 5.78 4.92 -6.27
C PHE A 91 7.31 4.89 -6.33
N THR A 92 7.84 3.81 -6.87
CA THR A 92 9.24 3.66 -7.23
C THR A 92 9.34 3.29 -8.70
N VAL A 93 10.40 3.73 -9.38
CA VAL A 93 10.61 3.39 -10.80
C VAL A 93 10.74 1.87 -10.98
N LYS A 94 11.51 1.22 -10.10
CA LYS A 94 11.83 -0.20 -10.20
C LYS A 94 10.66 -1.10 -9.80
N ASN A 95 10.03 -0.84 -8.65
CA ASN A 95 9.08 -1.76 -8.03
C ASN A 95 7.62 -1.28 -8.11
N GLY A 96 7.34 -0.14 -8.75
CA GLY A 96 5.98 0.39 -8.82
C GLY A 96 5.46 0.87 -7.47
N VAL A 97 4.22 0.53 -7.14
CA VAL A 97 3.61 0.88 -5.85
C VAL A 97 4.16 -0.04 -4.76
N VAL A 98 4.81 0.55 -3.78
CA VAL A 98 5.36 -0.12 -2.60
C VAL A 98 4.64 0.31 -1.33
N TYR A 99 4.53 -0.61 -0.38
CA TYR A 99 3.87 -0.40 0.91
C TYR A 99 4.81 -0.77 2.06
N ASN A 100 4.82 0.04 3.11
CA ASN A 100 5.64 -0.20 4.30
C ASN A 100 4.94 -1.23 5.22
N VAL A 101 5.61 -2.36 5.48
CA VAL A 101 5.13 -3.43 6.38
C VAL A 101 5.90 -3.49 7.71
N GLY A 102 6.87 -2.59 7.92
CA GLY A 102 7.72 -2.54 9.10
C GLY A 102 8.87 -1.54 8.97
N VAL A 103 9.69 -1.44 10.01
CA VAL A 103 10.84 -0.51 10.04
C VAL A 103 11.80 -0.83 8.89
N GLY A 104 11.86 0.07 7.90
CA GLY A 104 12.68 -0.09 6.69
C GLY A 104 12.23 -1.19 5.72
N LYS A 105 11.08 -1.83 5.97
CA LYS A 105 10.60 -2.98 5.19
C LYS A 105 9.46 -2.57 4.26
N TYR A 106 9.68 -2.75 2.97
CA TYR A 106 8.69 -2.45 1.94
C TYR A 106 8.39 -3.70 1.13
N VAL A 107 7.14 -3.85 0.71
CA VAL A 107 6.69 -4.89 -0.22
C VAL A 107 6.04 -4.24 -1.41
N TYR A 108 6.02 -4.93 -2.55
CA TYR A 108 5.35 -4.47 -3.75
C TYR A 108 4.53 -5.60 -4.38
N ASP A 109 3.52 -5.21 -5.14
CA ASP A 109 2.77 -6.13 -5.99
C ASP A 109 2.59 -5.47 -7.36
N GLU A 110 3.15 -6.11 -8.38
CA GLU A 110 3.17 -5.59 -9.75
C GLU A 110 1.76 -5.56 -10.37
N GLU A 111 0.90 -6.53 -10.05
CA GLU A 111 -0.48 -6.55 -10.55
C GLU A 111 -1.30 -5.42 -9.92
N LEU A 112 -1.12 -5.18 -8.61
CA LEU A 112 -1.72 -4.06 -7.91
C LEU A 112 -1.23 -2.74 -8.48
N THR A 113 0.08 -2.60 -8.70
CA THR A 113 0.67 -1.42 -9.34
C THR A 113 -0.01 -1.14 -10.68
N ASN A 114 -0.08 -2.13 -11.56
CA ASN A 114 -0.68 -1.99 -12.89
C ASN A 114 -2.17 -1.67 -12.82
N ARG A 115 -2.89 -2.27 -11.87
CA ARG A 115 -4.31 -1.96 -11.61
C ARG A 115 -4.51 -0.51 -11.18
N ILE A 116 -3.71 -0.04 -10.22
CA ILE A 116 -3.77 1.35 -9.73
C ILE A 116 -3.43 2.33 -10.84
N MET A 117 -2.34 2.09 -11.59
CA MET A 117 -1.94 2.96 -12.69
C MET A 117 -3.04 3.08 -13.74
N LYS A 118 -3.67 1.95 -14.11
CA LYS A 118 -4.79 1.93 -15.06
C LYS A 118 -6.00 2.73 -14.55
N LEU A 119 -6.45 2.46 -13.31
CA LEU A 119 -7.61 3.13 -12.71
C LEU A 119 -7.39 4.64 -12.59
N MET A 120 -6.21 5.03 -12.12
CA MET A 120 -5.84 6.42 -11.88
C MET A 120 -5.38 7.15 -13.16
N LYS A 121 -5.34 6.47 -14.31
CA LYS A 121 -4.80 7.00 -15.58
C LYS A 121 -3.38 7.57 -15.43
N ILE A 122 -2.57 6.94 -14.59
CA ILE A 122 -1.16 7.31 -14.40
C ILE A 122 -0.37 6.73 -15.56
N ASN A 123 0.25 7.60 -16.34
CA ASN A 123 0.92 7.22 -17.59
C ASN A 123 2.35 6.73 -17.38
N ASN A 124 2.97 7.06 -16.25
CA ASN A 124 4.35 6.69 -15.97
C ASN A 124 4.63 6.57 -14.47
N ARG A 125 5.55 5.66 -14.11
CA ARG A 125 6.05 5.46 -12.73
C ARG A 125 7.11 6.49 -12.35
N GLN A 126 7.74 7.10 -13.35
CA GLN A 126 8.74 8.16 -13.21
C GLN A 126 8.11 9.54 -13.45
N TRP A 127 8.83 10.55 -12.99
CA TRP A 127 8.57 11.95 -13.31
C TRP A 127 8.49 12.14 -14.83
N ARG A 128 7.51 12.91 -15.33
CA ARG A 128 7.76 13.63 -16.59
C ARG A 128 8.72 14.75 -16.21
N VAL A 129 10.01 14.58 -16.54
CA VAL A 129 10.89 15.73 -16.67
C VAL A 129 10.25 16.59 -17.75
N GLY A 130 9.54 17.64 -17.35
CA GLY A 130 9.31 18.75 -18.25
C GLY A 130 10.69 19.23 -18.65
N ASN A 131 10.97 19.30 -19.95
CA ASN A 131 12.17 19.95 -20.44
C ASN A 131 12.20 21.36 -19.81
N LEU A 132 13.07 21.53 -18.81
CA LEU A 132 13.56 22.85 -18.40
C LEU A 132 14.65 23.26 -19.39
#